data_AF-A0A0P6WIK8-F1
#
_entry.id   AF-A0A0P6WIK8-F1
#
_cell.length_a   1.000
_cell.length_b   1.000
_cell.length_c   1.000
_cell.angle_alpha   90.00
_cell.angle_beta   90.00
_cell.angle_gamma   90.00
#
_symmetry.space_group_name_H-M   'P 1'
#
loop_
_entity.id
_entity.type
_entity.pdbx_description
1 polymer ?
#
loop_
_entity_poly.entity_id
_entity_poly.type
_entity_poly.pdbx_seq_one_letter_code
_entity_poly.pdbx_strand_id
1 'polypeptide(L)'
;MLAYNSTDPNQYFWMFLLLFIVLFAASGIGNGSTFRSIGFIFDPQQKGPALGWTSAVAAYGSFIAPRVMGEQIKAGTPELAMYGFAVFYALCLVVNWWFYLRKNAYVKNP
;
A
#
# COMPACT_ATOMS: atom_id res chain seq x y z
N MET A 1 16.10 10.20 11.23
CA MET A 1 17.20 10.72 12.06
C MET A 1 16.87 10.92 13.55
N LEU A 2 15.60 11.11 13.94
CA LEU A 2 15.23 11.34 15.35
C LEU A 2 15.64 10.20 16.30
N ALA A 3 15.38 8.95 15.93
CA ALA A 3 15.81 7.79 16.72
C ALA A 3 17.31 7.50 16.62
N TYR A 4 17.93 7.77 15.47
CA TYR A 4 19.35 7.48 15.22
C TYR A 4 20.29 8.37 16.05
N ASN A 5 19.87 9.61 16.32
CA ASN A 5 20.64 10.59 17.09
C ASN A 5 20.19 10.70 18.55
N SER A 6 19.29 9.82 19.00
CA SER A 6 18.76 9.87 20.37
C SER A 6 19.59 9.02 21.33
N THR A 7 19.79 9.53 22.55
CA THR A 7 20.41 8.80 23.65
C THR A 7 19.51 7.69 24.20
N ASP A 8 18.21 7.76 23.97
CA ASP A 8 17.25 6.69 24.26
C ASP A 8 16.30 6.48 23.07
N PRO A 9 16.63 5.56 22.14
CA PRO A 9 15.78 5.27 20.98
C PRO A 9 14.42 4.65 21.34
N ASN A 10 14.26 4.06 22.53
CA ASN A 10 13.04 3.34 22.92
C ASN A 10 11.84 4.28 23.04
N GLN A 11 12.07 5.57 23.29
CA GLN A 11 11.01 6.58 23.32
C GLN A 11 10.21 6.65 22.00
N TYR A 12 10.83 6.30 20.87
CA TYR A 12 10.19 6.31 19.55
C TYR A 12 9.47 5.00 19.20
N PHE A 13 9.69 3.93 19.97
CA PHE A 13 9.13 2.61 19.69
C PHE A 13 7.60 2.64 19.66
N TRP A 14 6.96 3.28 20.65
CA TRP A 14 5.51 3.35 20.72
C TRP A 14 4.90 4.14 19.56
N MET A 15 5.52 5.25 19.16
CA MET A 15 5.09 6.00 18.00
C MET A 15 5.27 5.20 16.70
N PHE A 16 6.41 4.53 16.54
CA PHE A 16 6.67 3.62 15.42
C PHE A 16 5.60 2.52 15.34
N LEU A 17 5.30 1.87 16.48
CA LEU A 17 4.33 0.79 16.56
C LEU A 17 2.92 1.27 16.19
N LEU A 18 2.49 2.41 16.72
CA LEU A 18 1.16 2.97 16.41
C LEU A 18 1.03 3.31 14.93
N LEU A 19 2.04 3.93 14.32
CA LEU A 19 2.05 4.21 12.88
C LEU A 19 2.01 2.92 12.06
N PHE A 20 2.76 1.89 12.47
CA PHE A 20 2.73 0.59 11.81
C PHE A 20 1.36 -0.09 11.92
N ILE A 21 0.70 -0.05 13.09
CA ILE A 21 -0.65 -0.59 13.26
C ILE A 21 -1.63 0.12 12.32
N VAL A 22 -1.57 1.46 12.25
CA VAL A 22 -2.43 2.24 11.33
C VAL A 22 -2.15 1.86 9.88
N LEU A 23 -0.87 1.73 9.49
CA LEU A 23 -0.48 1.33 8.13
C LEU A 23 -1.02 -0.06 7.76
N PHE A 24 -0.88 -1.04 8.66
CA PHE A 24 -1.36 -2.41 8.43
C PHE A 24 -2.89 -2.47 8.37
N ALA A 25 -3.58 -1.75 9.26
CA ALA A 25 -5.04 -1.66 9.23
C ALA A 25 -5.53 -1.01 7.93
N ALA A 26 -4.94 0.12 7.52
CA ALA A 26 -5.27 0.80 6.27
C ALA A 26 -4.99 -0.09 5.03
N SER A 27 -3.86 -0.81 5.02
CA SER A 27 -3.52 -1.79 3.98
C SER A 27 -4.57 -2.90 3.90
N GLY A 28 -5.00 -3.45 5.03
CA GLY A 28 -6.08 -4.45 5.09
C GLY A 28 -7.40 -3.95 4.49
N ILE A 29 -7.81 -2.73 4.87
CA ILE A 29 -9.01 -2.08 4.31
C ILE A 29 -8.87 -1.88 2.80
N GLY A 30 -7.72 -1.40 2.33
CA GLY A 30 -7.44 -1.18 0.91
C GLY A 30 -7.52 -2.46 0.08
N ASN A 31 -6.98 -3.57 0.59
CA ASN A 31 -7.04 -4.88 -0.07
C ASN A 31 -8.49 -5.37 -0.20
N GLY A 32 -9.26 -5.33 0.89
CA GLY A 32 -10.67 -5.75 0.88
C GLY A 32 -11.53 -4.88 -0.07
N SER A 33 -11.30 -3.57 -0.07
CA SER A 33 -11.97 -2.64 -0.98
C SER A 33 -11.66 -2.94 -2.45
N THR A 34 -10.40 -3.24 -2.78
CA THR A 34 -9.97 -3.54 -4.16
C THR A 34 -10.58 -4.84 -4.66
N PHE A 35 -10.52 -5.92 -3.86
CA PHE A 35 -11.13 -7.21 -4.24
C PHE A 35 -12.65 -7.12 -4.40
N ARG A 36 -13.31 -6.37 -3.51
CA ARG A 36 -14.74 -6.08 -3.66
C ARG A 36 -15.02 -5.34 -4.96
N SER A 37 -14.23 -4.32 -5.28
CA SER A 37 -14.39 -3.52 -6.50
C SER A 37 -14.30 -4.37 -7.77
N ILE A 38 -13.32 -5.29 -7.86
CA ILE A 38 -13.22 -6.25 -8.98
C ILE A 38 -14.51 -7.07 -9.12
N GLY A 39 -15.10 -7.50 -8.00
CA GLY A 39 -16.36 -8.23 -7.97
C GLY A 39 -17.58 -7.41 -8.44
N PHE A 40 -17.54 -6.08 -8.41
CA PHE A 40 -18.59 -5.21 -8.93
C PHE A 40 -18.34 -4.77 -10.39
N ILE A 41 -17.08 -4.62 -10.79
CA ILE A 41 -16.70 -4.06 -12.10
C ILE A 41 -16.84 -5.07 -13.24
N PHE A 42 -16.40 -6.31 -13.02
CA PHE A 42 -16.33 -7.32 -14.08
C PHE A 42 -17.61 -8.14 -14.21
N ASP A 43 -17.87 -8.73 -15.38
CA ASP A 43 -18.98 -9.69 -15.55
C ASP A 43 -18.71 -11.01 -14.82
N PRO A 44 -19.74 -11.79 -14.42
CA PRO A 44 -19.58 -13.03 -13.66
C PRO A 44 -18.55 -14.02 -14.22
N GLN A 45 -18.46 -14.14 -15.55
CA GLN A 45 -17.48 -15.01 -16.22
C GLN A 45 -16.03 -14.51 -16.12
N GLN A 46 -15.84 -13.19 -15.97
CA GLN A 46 -14.52 -12.54 -15.95
C GLN A 46 -14.01 -12.24 -14.53
N LYS A 47 -14.90 -12.13 -13.54
CA LYS A 47 -14.56 -11.81 -12.14
C LYS A 47 -13.48 -12.75 -11.58
N GLY A 48 -13.63 -14.06 -11.78
CA GLY A 48 -12.68 -15.07 -11.28
C GLY A 48 -11.28 -14.92 -11.90
N PRO A 49 -11.15 -14.96 -13.24
CA PRO A 49 -9.88 -14.73 -13.93
C PRO A 49 -9.22 -13.38 -13.59
N ALA A 50 -10.00 -12.29 -13.57
CA ALA A 50 -9.49 -10.96 -13.24
C ALA A 50 -8.97 -10.89 -11.80
N LEU A 51 -9.70 -11.46 -10.84
CA LEU A 51 -9.28 -11.54 -9.45
C LEU A 51 -8.00 -12.38 -9.28
N GLY A 52 -7.91 -13.52 -9.96
CA GLY A 52 -6.75 -14.39 -9.92
C GLY A 52 -5.49 -13.72 -10.47
N TRP A 53 -5.60 -13.08 -11.64
CA TRP A 53 -4.47 -12.39 -12.27
C TRP A 53 -4.01 -11.18 -11.44
N THR A 54 -4.94 -10.35 -10.97
CA THR A 54 -4.61 -9.20 -10.12
C THR A 54 -3.98 -9.62 -8.79
N SER A 55 -4.46 -10.71 -8.17
CA SER A 55 -3.86 -11.27 -6.95
C SER A 55 -2.45 -11.80 -7.19
N ALA A 56 -2.19 -12.44 -8.33
CA ALA A 56 -0.85 -12.91 -8.69
C ALA A 56 0.13 -11.73 -8.83
N VAL A 57 -0.30 -10.63 -9.45
CA VAL A 57 0.51 -9.40 -9.53
C VAL A 57 0.72 -8.79 -8.14
N ALA A 58 -0.33 -8.71 -7.32
CA ALA A 58 -0.25 -8.15 -5.97
C ALA A 58 0.70 -8.92 -5.05
N ALA A 59 0.79 -10.25 -5.21
CA ALA A 59 1.66 -11.11 -4.41
C ALA A 59 3.14 -10.71 -4.52
N TYR A 60 3.60 -10.20 -5.67
CA TYR A 60 4.98 -9.70 -5.83
C TYR A 60 5.31 -8.54 -4.88
N GLY A 61 4.31 -7.78 -4.42
CA GLY A 61 4.51 -6.72 -3.43
C GLY A 61 5.13 -7.22 -2.13
N SER A 62 4.76 -8.43 -1.70
CA SER A 62 5.32 -9.08 -0.49
C SER A 62 6.82 -9.38 -0.61
N PHE A 63 7.34 -9.52 -1.82
CA PHE A 63 8.76 -9.71 -2.09
C PHE A 63 9.49 -8.38 -2.28
N ILE A 64 8.89 -7.44 -3.01
CA ILE A 64 9.51 -6.16 -3.35
C ILE A 64 9.73 -5.30 -2.10
N ALA A 65 8.72 -5.19 -1.22
CA ALA A 65 8.79 -4.32 -0.05
C ALA A 65 9.94 -4.68 0.93
N PRO A 66 10.08 -5.94 1.42
CA PRO A 66 11.18 -6.30 2.30
C PRO A 66 12.54 -6.26 1.59
N ARG A 67 12.59 -6.52 0.28
CA ARG A 67 13.83 -6.38 -0.51
C ARG A 67 14.31 -4.93 -0.56
N VAL A 68 13.45 -4.00 -0.98
CA VAL A 68 13.78 -2.57 -1.07
C VAL A 68 14.16 -2.02 0.30
N MET A 69 13.39 -2.39 1.33
CA MET A 69 13.72 -1.99 2.70
C MET A 69 15.07 -2.56 3.15
N GLY A 70 15.35 -3.84 2.91
CA GLY A 70 16.62 -4.47 3.26
C GLY A 70 17.82 -3.86 2.53
N GLU A 71 17.68 -3.52 1.25
CA GLU A 71 18.71 -2.83 0.47
C GLU A 71 18.99 -1.42 1.03
N GLN A 72 17.95 -0.65 1.35
CA GLN A 72 18.11 0.69 1.90
C GLN A 72 18.62 0.71 3.34
N ILE A 73 18.28 -0.30 4.16
CA ILE A 73 18.88 -0.48 5.49
C ILE A 73 20.39 -0.73 5.35
N LYS A 74 20.82 -1.60 4.42
CA LYS A 74 22.25 -1.87 4.16
C LYS A 74 22.97 -0.64 3.63
N ALA A 75 22.31 0.17 2.82
CA ALA A 75 22.84 1.43 2.30
C ALA A 75 22.89 2.55 3.36
N GLY A 76 22.29 2.35 4.53
CA GLY A 76 22.22 3.37 5.59
C GLY A 76 21.17 4.46 5.34
N THR A 77 20.29 4.29 4.35
CA THR A 77 19.27 5.27 3.94
C THR A 77 17.84 4.70 3.94
N PRO A 78 17.37 4.05 5.04
CA PRO A 78 16.04 3.41 5.10
C PRO A 78 14.87 4.39 4.86
N GLU A 79 15.05 5.68 5.12
CA GLU A 79 14.05 6.72 4.84
C GLU A 79 13.69 6.80 3.35
N LEU A 80 14.63 6.51 2.44
CA LEU A 80 14.37 6.55 1.01
C LEU A 80 13.37 5.46 0.59
N ALA A 81 13.43 4.27 1.20
CA ALA A 81 12.42 3.23 0.99
C ALA A 81 11.04 3.70 1.44
N MET A 82 10.96 4.35 2.61
CA MET A 82 9.71 4.85 3.17
C MET A 82 9.09 5.95 2.30
N TYR A 83 9.90 6.90 1.81
CA TYR A 83 9.43 7.91 0.86
C TYR A 83 8.99 7.28 -0.46
N GLY A 84 9.71 6.27 -0.97
CA GLY A 84 9.32 5.52 -2.15
C GLY A 84 7.94 4.87 -2.00
N PHE A 85 7.68 4.20 -0.87
CA PHE A 85 6.37 3.61 -0.59
C PHE A 85 5.28 4.68 -0.41
N ALA A 86 5.57 5.81 0.24
CA ALA A 86 4.62 6.91 0.37
C ALA A 86 4.20 7.49 -0.98
N VAL A 87 5.16 7.70 -1.90
CA VAL A 87 4.90 8.15 -3.28
C VAL A 87 4.05 7.12 -4.02
N PHE A 88 4.38 5.84 -3.91
CA PHE A 88 3.57 4.77 -4.51
C PHE A 88 2.12 4.79 -4.02
N TYR A 89 1.90 4.91 -2.71
CA TYR A 89 0.53 5.02 -2.16
C TYR A 89 -0.19 6.28 -2.64
N ALA A 90 0.49 7.43 -2.71
CA ALA A 90 -0.10 8.66 -3.25
C ALA A 90 -0.53 8.49 -4.71
N LEU A 91 0.28 7.83 -5.53
CA LEU A 91 -0.08 7.49 -6.92
C LEU A 91 -1.30 6.57 -6.98
N CYS A 92 -1.37 5.54 -6.12
CA CYS A 92 -2.55 4.68 -6.03
C CYS A 92 -3.81 5.45 -5.66
N LEU A 93 -3.72 6.41 -4.73
CA LEU A 93 -4.85 7.28 -4.36
C LEU A 93 -5.29 8.15 -5.54
N VAL A 94 -4.35 8.72 -6.29
CA VAL A 94 -4.65 9.52 -7.49
C VAL A 94 -5.32 8.66 -8.56
N VAL A 95 -4.84 7.45 -8.81
CA VAL A 95 -5.44 6.51 -9.76
C VAL A 95 -6.85 6.13 -9.32
N ASN A 96 -7.05 5.73 -8.07
CA ASN A 96 -8.37 5.41 -7.53
C ASN A 96 -9.33 6.59 -7.62
N TRP A 97 -8.85 7.80 -7.30
CA TRP A 97 -9.65 9.00 -7.42
C TRP A 97 -10.07 9.26 -8.88
N TRP A 98 -9.11 9.16 -9.81
CA TRP A 98 -9.34 9.44 -11.23
C TRP A 98 -10.35 8.48 -11.87
N PHE A 99 -10.27 7.18 -11.56
CA PHE A 99 -11.09 6.15 -12.18
C PHE A 99 -12.43 5.90 -11.47
N TYR A 100 -12.51 6.11 -10.15
CA TYR A 100 -13.70 5.72 -9.36
C TYR A 100 -14.43 6.87 -8.65
N LEU A 101 -13.72 7.92 -8.21
CA LEU A 101 -14.31 8.97 -7.34
C LEU A 101 -14.51 10.32 -8.05
N ARG A 102 -13.88 10.54 -9.20
CA ARG A 102 -14.02 11.77 -9.98
C ARG A 102 -15.48 11.95 -10.44
N LYS A 103 -15.99 13.19 -10.46
CA LYS A 103 -17.39 13.53 -10.80
C LYS A 103 -17.93 12.95 -12.12
N ASN A 104 -17.04 12.62 -13.07
CA ASN A 104 -17.36 12.01 -14.37
C ASN A 104 -16.71 10.62 -14.54
N ALA A 105 -16.45 9.89 -13.45
CA ALA A 105 -15.87 8.56 -13.49
C ALA A 105 -16.77 7.58 -14.26
N TYR A 106 -16.17 6.79 -15.15
CA TYR A 106 -16.85 5.80 -16.00
C TYR A 106 -17.53 4.70 -15.18
N VAL A 107 -16.97 4.38 -14.01
CA VAL A 107 -17.50 3.40 -13.07
C VAL A 107 -17.77 4.11 -11.76
N LYS A 108 -19.05 4.32 -11.43
CA LYS A 108 -19.44 4.78 -10.11
C LYS A 108 -19.38 3.59 -9.15
N ASN A 109 -18.35 3.54 -8.33
CA ASN A 109 -18.35 2.67 -7.16
C ASN A 109 -19.54 3.10 -6.27
N PRO A 110 -20.42 2.18 -5.83
CA PRO A 110 -21.55 2.53 -4.97
C PRO A 110 -21.13 3.19 -3.65
#